data_AF-A0AAU1CNU8-F1
#
_entry.id   AF-A0AAU1CNU8-F1
#
_cell.length_a   1.000
_cell.length_b   1.000
_cell.length_c   1.000
_cell.angle_alpha   90.00
_cell.angle_beta   90.00
_cell.angle_gamma   90.00
#
_symmetry.space_group_name_H-M   'P 1'
#
loop_
_entity.id
_entity.type
_entity.pdbx_description
1 polymer ?
#
loop_
_entity_poly.entity_id
_entity_poly.type
_entity_poly.pdbx_seq_one_letter_code
_entity_poly.pdbx_strand_id
1 'polypeptide(L)'
;MPEARSFLGSVLEEWEVTDRSEDAVLCLSELATNAVRHGAHSDFLVEVSLDEGCLRVEVHDTGTGDPRVGKPSEDDTDGRGLLIVTSLADGWGVTPHDSCGKTVWTEFKTTEGGMQVGVIPC
;
A
#
# COMPACT_ATOMS: atom_id res chain seq x y z
N MET A 1 -0.33 12.47 3.50
CA MET A 1 -1.32 11.79 4.35
C MET A 1 -0.65 11.35 5.65
N PRO A 2 -0.62 12.23 6.65
CA PRO A 2 -0.08 11.91 7.99
C PRO A 2 -0.81 10.76 8.68
N GLU A 3 -2.12 10.62 8.45
CA GLU A 3 -3.00 9.65 9.12
C GLU A 3 -2.63 8.21 8.75
N ALA A 4 -2.56 7.88 7.45
CA ALA A 4 -2.17 6.55 6.97
C ALA A 4 -0.78 6.12 7.45
N ARG A 5 0.20 7.05 7.44
CA ARG A 5 1.56 6.79 7.91
C ARG A 5 1.62 6.56 9.41
N SER A 6 0.88 7.37 10.18
CA SER A 6 0.85 7.25 11.64
C SER A 6 0.18 5.95 12.05
N PHE A 7 -0.92 5.59 11.38
CA PHE A 7 -1.60 4.30 11.58
C PHE A 7 -0.66 3.12 11.33
N LEU A 8 -0.01 3.06 10.16
CA LEU A 8 0.91 1.96 9.86
C LEU A 8 2.08 1.92 10.85
N GLY A 9 2.63 3.08 11.23
CA GLY A 9 3.67 3.15 12.26
C GLY A 9 3.22 2.56 13.59
N SER A 10 2.03 2.91 14.07
CA SER A 10 1.46 2.36 15.31
C SER A 10 1.16 0.87 15.23
N VAL A 11 0.63 0.39 14.09
CA VAL A 11 0.37 -1.04 13.86
C VAL A 11 1.67 -1.83 13.89
N LEU A 12 2.71 -1.37 13.22
CA LEU A 12 4.01 -2.04 13.19
C LEU A 12 4.69 -2.05 14.56
N GLU A 13 4.55 -0.98 15.34
CA GLU A 13 5.04 -0.92 16.72
C GLU A 13 4.28 -1.90 17.63
N GLU A 14 2.96 -1.97 17.52
CA GLU A 14 2.12 -2.92 18.28
C GLU A 14 2.43 -4.38 17.92
N TRP A 15 2.76 -4.64 16.66
CA TRP A 15 3.06 -5.96 16.13
C TRP A 15 4.55 -6.33 16.23
N GLU A 16 5.36 -5.45 16.83
CA GLU A 16 6.81 -5.60 17.01
C GLU A 16 7.59 -5.80 15.68
N VAL A 17 6.99 -5.42 14.55
CA VAL A 17 7.60 -5.49 13.21
C VAL A 17 8.57 -4.31 13.04
N THR A 18 9.86 -4.56 13.27
CA THR A 18 10.90 -3.51 13.26
C THR A 18 11.73 -3.50 11.98
N ASP A 19 11.97 -4.67 11.39
CA ASP A 19 12.90 -4.88 10.28
C ASP A 19 12.45 -4.28 8.95
N ARG A 20 11.14 -4.15 8.73
CA ARG A 20 10.55 -3.60 7.49
C ARG A 20 9.70 -2.36 7.70
N SER A 21 9.79 -1.76 8.89
CA SER A 21 8.92 -0.66 9.28
C SER A 21 9.05 0.58 8.38
N GLU A 22 10.29 1.04 8.15
CA GLU A 22 10.58 2.19 7.30
C GLU A 22 10.20 1.94 5.84
N ASP A 23 10.50 0.74 5.32
CA ASP A 23 10.18 0.32 3.96
C ASP A 23 8.66 0.33 3.73
N ALA A 24 7.91 -0.28 4.64
CA ALA A 24 6.45 -0.38 4.55
C ALA A 24 5.78 1.01 4.61
N VAL A 25 6.24 1.89 5.52
CA VAL A 25 5.73 3.27 5.63
C VAL A 25 6.02 4.10 4.38
N LEU A 26 7.20 3.92 3.79
CA LEU A 26 7.56 4.62 2.55
C LEU A 26 6.72 4.12 1.37
N CYS A 27 6.58 2.80 1.21
CA CYS A 27 5.71 2.21 0.19
C CYS A 27 4.27 2.68 0.34
N LEU A 28 3.69 2.66 1.55
CA LEU A 28 2.33 3.17 1.79
C LEU A 28 2.20 4.65 1.41
N SER A 29 3.23 5.46 1.63
CA SER A 29 3.21 6.87 1.26
C SER A 29 3.12 7.06 -0.26
N GLU A 30 3.85 6.25 -1.02
CA GLU A 30 3.78 6.26 -2.49
C GLU A 30 2.43 5.73 -2.99
N LEU A 31 1.92 4.64 -2.40
CA LEU A 31 0.61 4.07 -2.77
C LEU A 31 -0.54 5.05 -2.47
N ALA A 32 -0.54 5.68 -1.29
CA ALA A 32 -1.54 6.67 -0.90
C ALA A 32 -1.45 7.93 -1.78
N THR A 33 -0.24 8.35 -2.15
CA THR A 33 -0.05 9.48 -3.09
C THR A 33 -0.64 9.14 -4.46
N ASN A 34 -0.43 7.92 -4.94
CA ASN A 34 -1.02 7.44 -6.18
C ASN A 34 -2.55 7.34 -6.09
N ALA A 35 -3.08 6.86 -4.97
CA ALA A 35 -4.53 6.80 -4.74
C ALA A 35 -5.17 8.19 -4.75
N VAL A 36 -4.59 9.18 -4.07
CA VAL A 36 -5.13 10.55 -4.05
C VAL A 36 -5.00 11.25 -5.41
N ARG A 37 -3.91 11.01 -6.15
CA ARG A 37 -3.68 11.66 -7.45
C ARG A 37 -4.48 11.04 -8.59
N HIS A 38 -4.60 9.71 -8.60
CA HIS A 38 -5.11 8.94 -9.73
C HIS A 38 -6.39 8.17 -9.41
N GLY A 39 -6.81 8.12 -8.15
CA GLY A 39 -8.08 7.52 -7.75
C GLY A 39 -9.27 8.36 -8.19
N ALA A 40 -10.42 7.71 -8.35
CA ALA A 40 -11.62 8.42 -8.82
C ALA A 40 -12.28 9.26 -7.70
N HIS A 41 -11.96 8.95 -6.44
CA HIS A 41 -12.38 9.68 -5.25
C HIS A 41 -11.17 9.93 -4.34
N SER A 42 -11.26 10.96 -3.50
CA SER A 42 -10.20 11.31 -2.54
C SER A 42 -10.08 10.30 -1.38
N ASP A 43 -11.06 9.41 -1.24
CA ASP A 43 -11.21 8.50 -0.11
C ASP A 43 -10.68 7.11 -0.48
N PHE A 44 -9.83 6.54 0.36
CA PHE A 44 -9.26 5.20 0.20
C PHE A 44 -9.17 4.48 1.54
N LEU A 45 -9.16 3.16 1.54
CA LEU A 45 -9.01 2.37 2.77
C LEU A 45 -7.63 1.73 2.81
N VAL A 46 -6.99 1.77 3.96
CA VAL A 46 -5.72 1.10 4.22
C VAL A 46 -5.98 -0.11 5.10
N GLU A 47 -5.65 -1.28 4.60
CA GLU A 47 -5.67 -2.53 5.33
C GLU A 47 -4.23 -3.04 5.48
N VAL A 48 -3.91 -3.55 6.66
CA VAL A 48 -2.60 -4.11 6.99
C VAL A 48 -2.86 -5.47 7.61
N SER A 49 -2.16 -6.49 7.13
CA SER A 49 -2.21 -7.83 7.70
C SER A 49 -0.81 -8.38 7.87
N LEU A 50 -0.61 -9.18 8.91
CA LEU A 50 0.59 -9.95 9.16
C LEU A 50 0.17 -11.40 9.27
N ASP A 51 0.73 -12.27 8.45
CA ASP A 51 0.49 -13.71 8.51
C ASP A 51 1.75 -14.48 8.12
N GLU A 52 2.09 -15.51 8.90
CA GLU A 52 3.23 -16.40 8.67
C GLU A 52 4.56 -15.70 8.27
N GLY A 53 4.89 -14.53 8.83
CA GLY A 53 6.11 -13.80 8.46
C GLY A 53 5.97 -12.90 7.23
N CYS A 54 4.75 -12.65 6.78
CA CYS A 54 4.44 -11.78 5.65
C CYS A 54 3.58 -10.61 6.10
N LEU A 55 4.16 -9.42 6.13
CA LEU A 55 3.43 -8.17 6.30
C LEU A 55 2.88 -7.75 4.94
N ARG A 56 1.56 -7.63 4.83
CA ARG A 56 0.86 -7.16 3.65
C ARG A 56 0.17 -5.84 3.95
N VAL A 57 0.39 -4.84 3.09
CA VAL A 57 -0.23 -3.52 3.16
C VAL A 57 -1.05 -3.31 1.89
N GLU A 58 -2.31 -2.99 2.04
CA GLU A 58 -3.29 -2.87 0.97
C GLU A 58 -3.94 -1.49 0.99
N VAL A 59 -4.03 -0.86 -0.18
CA VAL A 59 -4.71 0.42 -0.40
C VAL A 59 -5.87 0.16 -1.36
N HIS A 60 -7.09 0.27 -0.83
CA HIS A 60 -8.33 0.05 -1.53
C HIS A 60 -8.88 1.40 -2.01
N ASP A 61 -8.91 1.59 -3.31
CA ASP A 61 -9.54 2.73 -3.97
C ASP A 61 -10.97 2.34 -4.36
N THR A 62 -11.96 3.09 -3.88
CA THR A 62 -13.39 2.86 -4.18
C THR A 62 -13.84 3.51 -5.49
N GLY A 63 -12.91 4.13 -6.22
CA GLY A 63 -13.19 4.85 -7.44
C GLY A 63 -13.68 3.98 -8.59
N THR A 64 -14.64 4.51 -9.36
CA THR A 64 -15.12 3.91 -10.63
C THR A 64 -14.15 4.11 -11.81
N GLY A 65 -13.00 4.74 -11.57
CA GLY A 65 -11.98 4.98 -12.59
C GLY A 65 -11.26 3.69 -12.93
N ASP A 66 -11.26 3.33 -14.21
CA ASP A 66 -10.44 2.22 -14.71
C ASP A 66 -8.99 2.39 -14.26
N PRO A 67 -8.35 1.33 -13.74
CA PRO A 67 -6.93 1.37 -13.46
C PRO A 67 -6.19 1.64 -14.77
N ARG A 68 -5.64 2.84 -14.90
CA ARG A 68 -4.50 3.02 -15.79
C ARG A 68 -3.35 2.25 -15.17
N VAL A 69 -3.26 0.96 -15.48
CA VAL A 69 -1.99 0.26 -15.61
C VAL A 69 -1.32 0.84 -16.85
N GLY A 70 -0.97 2.12 -16.78
CA GLY A 70 -0.13 2.72 -17.78
C GLY A 70 1.20 2.00 -17.66
N LYS A 71 1.64 1.36 -18.74
CA LYS A 71 3.09 1.29 -19.01
C LYS A 71 3.67 2.65 -18.61
N PRO A 72 4.80 2.69 -17.89
CA PRO A 72 5.41 3.97 -17.51
C PRO A 72 5.45 4.83 -18.77
N SER A 73 4.65 5.89 -18.77
CA SER A 73 4.67 6.87 -19.84
C SER A 73 6.00 7.57 -19.71
N GLU A 74 6.77 7.63 -20.79
CA GLU A 74 8.13 8.21 -20.78
C GLU A 74 8.15 9.70 -20.39
N ASP A 75 6.97 10.33 -20.25
CA ASP A 75 6.77 11.70 -19.78
C ASP A 75 6.34 11.83 -18.31
N ASP A 76 6.13 10.73 -17.58
CA ASP A 76 5.78 10.78 -16.16
C ASP A 76 7.04 10.91 -15.30
N THR A 77 7.18 12.08 -14.69
CA THR A 77 8.03 12.23 -13.49
C THR A 77 7.51 11.33 -12.34
N ASP A 78 6.29 10.78 -12.49
CA ASP A 78 5.52 9.86 -11.63
C ASP A 78 6.04 8.39 -11.60
N GLY A 79 7.01 8.02 -12.43
CA GLY A 79 7.58 6.66 -12.43
C GLY A 79 8.39 6.29 -11.18
N ARG A 80 8.74 7.26 -10.32
CA ARG A 80 9.59 7.03 -9.14
C ARG A 80 8.88 6.31 -7.99
N GLY A 81 7.60 6.58 -7.78
CA GLY A 81 6.86 5.97 -6.65
C GLY A 81 6.79 4.45 -6.77
N LEU A 82 6.44 3.95 -7.96
CA LEU A 82 6.45 2.51 -8.21
C LEU A 82 7.86 1.92 -8.29
N LEU A 83 8.88 2.70 -8.66
CA LEU A 83 10.28 2.26 -8.56
C LEU A 83 10.70 2.05 -7.11
N ILE A 84 10.29 2.93 -6.20
CA ILE A 84 10.51 2.77 -4.75
C ILE A 84 9.81 1.50 -4.26
N VAL A 85 8.53 1.34 -4.58
CA VAL A 85 7.76 0.14 -4.21
C VAL A 85 8.41 -1.14 -4.76
N THR A 86 8.82 -1.13 -6.04
CA THR A 86 9.48 -2.26 -6.67
C THR A 86 10.84 -2.57 -6.06
N SER A 87 11.53 -1.57 -5.49
CA SER A 87 12.85 -1.75 -4.89
C SER A 87 12.80 -2.22 -3.43
N LEU A 88 11.74 -1.85 -2.70
CA LEU A 88 11.64 -2.08 -1.25
C LEU A 88 10.71 -3.23 -0.87
N ALA A 89 9.66 -3.50 -1.65
CA ALA A 89 8.73 -4.59 -1.38
C ALA A 89 9.26 -5.93 -1.91
N ASP A 90 8.99 -7.03 -1.20
CA ASP A 90 9.28 -8.38 -1.70
C ASP A 90 8.29 -8.82 -2.77
N GLY A 91 7.07 -8.29 -2.68
CA GLY A 91 5.99 -8.50 -3.64
C GLY A 91 5.11 -7.27 -3.71
N TRP A 92 4.55 -6.99 -4.88
CA TRP A 92 3.51 -5.97 -5.01
C TRP A 92 2.64 -6.28 -6.21
N GLY A 93 1.44 -5.72 -6.22
CA GLY A 93 0.53 -5.89 -7.33
C GLY A 93 -0.71 -5.03 -7.23
N VAL A 94 -1.59 -5.22 -8.21
CA VAL A 94 -2.87 -4.54 -8.32
C VAL A 94 -3.95 -5.59 -8.57
N THR A 95 -4.93 -5.63 -7.68
CA THR A 95 -6.11 -6.48 -7.80
C THR A 95 -7.30 -5.60 -8.16
N PRO A 96 -7.82 -5.64 -9.40
CA PRO A 96 -9.03 -4.93 -9.77
C PRO A 96 -10.27 -5.57 -9.10
N HIS A 97 -11.27 -4.76 -8.76
CA HIS A 97 -12.56 -5.25 -8.26
C HIS A 97 -13.59 -5.33 -9.39
N ASP A 98 -14.43 -6.37 -9.39
CA ASP A 98 -15.38 -6.65 -10.47
C ASP A 98 -16.44 -5.55 -10.69
N SER A 99 -16.79 -4.78 -9.65
CA SER A 99 -17.86 -3.77 -9.71
C SER A 99 -17.36 -2.33 -9.80
N CYS A 100 -16.28 -1.99 -9.09
CA CYS A 100 -15.59 -0.69 -9.13
C CYS A 100 -14.41 -0.71 -8.16
N GLY A 101 -13.34 0.01 -8.51
CA GLY A 101 -12.17 0.16 -7.64
C GLY A 101 -11.05 -0.83 -7.91
N LYS A 102 -9.97 -0.66 -7.16
CA LYS A 102 -8.79 -1.53 -7.20
C LYS A 102 -8.16 -1.58 -5.81
N THR A 103 -7.50 -2.69 -5.50
CA THR A 103 -6.60 -2.79 -4.37
C THR A 103 -5.18 -2.82 -4.90
N VAL A 104 -4.36 -1.84 -4.51
CA VAL A 104 -2.91 -1.88 -4.72
C VAL A 104 -2.29 -2.41 -3.43
N TRP A 105 -1.43 -3.42 -3.53
CA TRP A 105 -0.89 -4.10 -2.36
C TRP A 105 0.62 -4.26 -2.46
N THR A 106 1.27 -4.32 -1.30
CA THR A 106 2.70 -4.60 -1.13
C THR A 106 2.90 -5.62 -0.02
N GLU A 107 3.90 -6.48 -0.18
CA GLU A 107 4.27 -7.54 0.74
C GLU A 107 5.73 -7.40 1.17
N PHE A 108 5.98 -7.65 2.45
CA PHE A 108 7.29 -7.60 3.08
C PHE A 108 7.47 -8.86 3.92
N LYS A 109 8.52 -9.62 3.64
CA LYS A 109 8.95 -10.72 4.51
C LYS A 109 9.53 -10.12 5.79
N THR A 110 9.03 -10.58 6.92
CA THR A 110 9.46 -10.19 8.26
C THR A 110 9.68 -11.46 9.11
N THR A 111 10.41 -11.30 10.21
CA THR A 111 10.67 -12.39 11.16
C THR A 111 9.49 -12.68 12.08
N GLU A 112 8.49 -11.79 12.14
CA GLU A 112 7.34 -11.89 13.04
C GLU A 112 6.20 -12.74 12.45
N GLY A 113 5.75 -13.73 13.20
CA GLY A 113 4.91 -14.83 12.67
C GLY A 113 3.46 -14.90 13.17
N GLY A 114 2.93 -13.83 13.78
CA GLY A 114 1.56 -13.82 14.32
C GLY A 114 0.52 -13.39 13.30
N MET A 115 -0.63 -14.08 13.25
CA MET A 115 -1.79 -13.64 12.46
C MET A 115 -2.43 -12.40 13.10
N GLN A 116 -2.32 -11.24 12.44
CA GLN A 116 -2.83 -9.95 12.90
C GLN A 116 -3.38 -9.13 11.72
N VAL A 117 -4.44 -8.34 11.95
CA VAL A 117 -5.06 -7.51 10.90
C VAL A 117 -5.50 -6.18 11.50
N GLY A 118 -5.23 -5.07 10.80
CA GLY A 118 -5.64 -3.72 11.16
C GLY A 118 -6.14 -2.96 9.93
N VAL A 119 -7.17 -2.12 10.10
CA VAL A 119 -7.79 -1.36 9.00
C VAL A 119 -8.05 0.07 9.43
N ILE A 120 -7.77 1.04 8.56
CA ILE A 120 -8.14 2.44 8.74
C ILE A 120 -8.72 3.04 7.45
N PRO A 121 -9.87 3.75 7.51
CA PRO A 121 -10.33 4.59 6.40
C PRO A 121 -9.51 5.89 6.32
N CYS A 122 -9.13 6.31 5.11
CA CYS A 122 -8.34 7.51 4.83
C CYS A 122 -9.01 8.42 3.81
#